data_AF-A0A949UFC4-F1
#
_entry.id   AF-A0A949UFC4-F1
#
_cell.length_a   1.000
_cell.length_b   1.000
_cell.length_c   1.000
_cell.angle_alpha   90.00
_cell.angle_beta   90.00
_cell.angle_gamma   90.00
#
_symmetry.space_group_name_H-M   'P 1'
#
loop_
_entity.id
_entity.type
_entity.pdbx_description
1 polymer ?
#
loop_
_entity_poly.entity_id
_entity_poly.type
_entity_poly.pdbx_seq_one_letter_code
_entity_poly.pdbx_strand_id
1 'polypeptide(L)'
;MKKLMYLFLIISTALPVVAQTTEAKLSPAEQSMAQAQRLIEKNPKNYEAYNALALALSRRARETSDVKFYAEAQDTLKKSFEVSPDNFDGERIKVWLLLGKHEFAAAREEAVKLNKRMPDDVMVYGFLTDANAELGNYDEAEKAA
;
A
#
# COMPACT_ATOMS: atom_id res chain seq x y z
N MET A 1 -52.54 -30.43 -51.95
CA MET A 1 -51.65 -29.39 -51.38
C MET A 1 -50.66 -30.10 -50.44
N LYS A 2 -49.51 -30.56 -50.94
CA LYS A 2 -48.15 -30.04 -50.67
C LYS A 2 -47.94 -29.51 -49.23
N LYS A 3 -47.02 -30.12 -48.48
CA LYS A 3 -45.76 -29.46 -48.06
C LYS A 3 -44.77 -30.49 -47.47
N LEU A 4 -43.58 -30.49 -48.07
CA LEU A 4 -42.41 -31.30 -47.76
C LEU A 4 -41.57 -30.51 -46.74
N MET A 5 -41.17 -31.12 -45.63
CA MET A 5 -40.39 -30.47 -44.56
C MET A 5 -38.91 -30.87 -44.69
N TYR A 6 -38.06 -29.89 -44.99
CA TYR A 6 -36.61 -30.06 -45.13
C TYR A 6 -35.90 -29.95 -43.78
N LEU A 7 -35.01 -30.91 -43.50
CA LEU A 7 -34.13 -30.95 -42.34
C LEU A 7 -32.81 -30.23 -42.68
N PHE A 8 -32.51 -29.12 -42.01
CA PHE A 8 -31.25 -28.39 -42.15
C PHE A 8 -30.22 -28.94 -41.16
N LEU A 9 -29.12 -29.49 -41.68
CA LEU A 9 -27.98 -29.95 -40.89
C LEU A 9 -26.91 -28.84 -40.85
N ILE A 10 -26.73 -28.20 -39.70
CA ILE A 10 -25.73 -27.15 -39.50
C ILE A 10 -24.42 -27.81 -39.07
N ILE A 11 -23.41 -27.79 -39.94
CA ILE A 11 -22.04 -28.19 -39.62
C ILE A 11 -21.33 -26.98 -39.01
N SER A 12 -21.08 -27.01 -37.70
CA SER A 12 -20.33 -25.98 -36.99
C SER A 12 -18.84 -26.33 -37.03
N THR A 13 -18.04 -25.55 -37.75
CA THR A 13 -16.58 -25.64 -37.75
C THR A 13 -16.02 -24.68 -36.70
N ALA A 14 -15.54 -25.21 -35.57
CA ALA A 14 -14.87 -24.43 -34.55
C ALA A 14 -13.42 -24.15 -34.95
N LEU A 15 -13.07 -22.87 -35.10
CA LEU A 15 -11.67 -22.44 -35.21
C LEU A 15 -11.02 -22.41 -33.82
N PRO A 16 -9.75 -22.81 -33.67
CA PRO A 16 -9.06 -22.75 -32.39
C PRO A 16 -8.70 -21.29 -32.08
N VAL A 17 -9.31 -20.74 -31.02
CA VAL A 17 -8.87 -19.48 -30.42
C VAL A 17 -7.61 -19.78 -29.61
N VAL A 18 -6.46 -19.34 -30.09
CA VAL A 18 -5.23 -19.33 -29.29
C VAL A 18 -5.38 -18.21 -28.26
N ALA A 19 -5.70 -18.58 -27.02
CA ALA A 19 -5.72 -17.63 -25.91
C ALA A 19 -4.28 -17.22 -25.58
N GLN A 20 -3.92 -15.99 -25.91
CA GLN A 20 -2.69 -15.36 -25.42
C GLN A 20 -2.87 -15.07 -23.93
N THR A 21 -2.30 -15.93 -23.08
CA THR A 21 -2.14 -15.65 -21.65
C THR A 21 -1.12 -14.53 -21.51
N THR A 22 -1.61 -13.32 -21.28
CA THR A 22 -0.78 -12.22 -20.78
C THR A 22 -0.43 -12.55 -19.33
N GLU A 23 0.84 -12.89 -19.05
CA GLU A 23 1.32 -12.89 -17.66
C GLU A 23 1.14 -11.49 -17.09
N ALA A 24 0.28 -11.37 -16.07
CA ALA A 24 0.02 -10.09 -15.43
C ALA A 24 1.29 -9.61 -14.74
N LYS A 25 1.83 -8.46 -15.19
CA LYS A 25 2.97 -7.79 -14.56
C LYS A 25 2.58 -7.33 -13.16
N LEU A 26 3.41 -7.68 -12.16
CA LEU A 26 3.21 -7.26 -10.76
C LEU A 26 3.01 -5.74 -10.63
N SER A 27 2.15 -5.33 -9.70
CA SER A 27 2.00 -3.92 -9.36
C SER A 27 3.29 -3.34 -8.75
N PRO A 28 3.46 -2.01 -8.73
CA PRO A 28 4.59 -1.38 -8.04
C PRO A 28 4.70 -1.77 -6.55
N ALA A 29 3.56 -1.89 -5.84
CA ALA A 29 3.56 -2.36 -4.46
C ALA A 29 4.02 -3.82 -4.35
N GLU A 30 3.52 -4.71 -5.21
CA GLU A 30 3.91 -6.13 -5.23
C GLU A 30 5.41 -6.32 -5.53
N GLN A 31 5.95 -5.56 -6.48
CA GLN A 31 7.39 -5.57 -6.77
C GLN A 31 8.21 -5.13 -5.55
N SER A 32 7.77 -4.06 -4.87
CA SER A 32 8.43 -3.53 -3.67
C SER A 32 8.38 -4.51 -2.51
N MET A 33 7.24 -5.18 -2.29
CA MET A 33 7.09 -6.25 -1.30
C MET A 33 8.07 -7.40 -1.56
N ALA A 34 8.13 -7.89 -2.81
CA ALA A 34 9.02 -8.99 -3.19
C ALA A 34 10.51 -8.63 -3.06
N GLN A 35 10.87 -7.36 -3.26
CA GLN A 35 12.24 -6.89 -3.04
C GLN A 35 12.57 -6.83 -1.54
N ALA A 36 11.71 -6.22 -0.73
CA ALA A 36 11.91 -6.09 0.70
C ALA A 36 11.96 -7.46 1.40
N GLN A 37 11.09 -8.40 1.01
CA GLN A 37 11.08 -9.76 1.53
C GLN A 37 12.42 -10.49 1.28
N ARG A 38 12.99 -10.36 0.07
CA ARG A 38 14.31 -10.93 -0.26
C ARG A 38 15.44 -10.32 0.58
N LEU A 39 15.35 -9.04 0.90
CA LEU A 39 16.33 -8.38 1.78
C LEU A 39 16.24 -8.88 3.23
N ILE A 40 15.02 -9.10 3.72
CA ILE A 40 14.77 -9.68 5.05
C ILE A 40 15.29 -11.13 5.12
N GLU A 41 15.01 -11.94 4.10
CA GLU A 41 15.51 -13.32 4.03
C GLU A 41 17.04 -13.39 4.06
N LYS A 42 17.71 -12.47 3.36
CA LYS A 42 19.17 -12.37 3.35
C LYS A 42 19.74 -11.85 4.67
N ASN A 43 19.06 -10.91 5.32
CA ASN A 43 19.48 -10.34 6.59
C ASN A 43 18.26 -10.03 7.48
N PRO A 44 17.88 -10.95 8.39
CA PRO A 44 16.76 -10.74 9.31
C PRO A 44 16.95 -9.61 10.33
N LYS A 45 18.14 -8.99 10.41
CA LYS A 45 18.41 -7.81 11.26
C LYS A 45 18.42 -6.48 10.48
N ASN A 46 17.93 -6.48 9.24
CA ASN A 46 17.82 -5.28 8.41
C ASN A 46 16.49 -4.58 8.69
N TYR A 47 16.48 -3.59 9.60
CA TYR A 47 15.25 -2.86 9.95
C TYR A 47 14.73 -2.03 8.77
N GLU A 48 15.62 -1.53 7.91
CA GLU A 48 15.27 -0.77 6.71
C GLU A 48 14.47 -1.63 5.72
N ALA A 49 14.77 -2.93 5.63
CA ALA A 49 14.00 -3.87 4.82
C ALA A 49 12.59 -4.12 5.39
N TYR A 50 12.45 -4.20 6.71
CA TYR A 50 11.13 -4.25 7.35
C TYR A 50 10.34 -2.94 7.14
N ASN A 51 10.99 -1.77 7.24
CA ASN A 51 10.39 -0.48 6.90
C ASN A 51 9.90 -0.46 5.45
N ALA A 52 10.74 -0.88 4.50
CA ALA A 52 10.38 -0.96 3.09
C ALA A 52 9.18 -1.88 2.84
N LEU A 53 9.13 -3.04 3.52
CA LEU A 53 8.01 -3.96 3.41
C LEU A 53 6.72 -3.37 3.99
N ALA A 54 6.77 -2.73 5.16
CA ALA A 54 5.61 -2.08 5.79
C ALA A 54 5.03 -0.96 4.91
N LEU A 55 5.88 -0.14 4.29
CA LEU A 55 5.46 0.88 3.34
C LEU A 55 4.84 0.27 2.07
N ALA A 56 5.44 -0.79 1.53
CA ALA A 56 4.93 -1.47 0.34
C ALA A 56 3.56 -2.12 0.60
N LEU A 57 3.38 -2.77 1.75
CA LEU A 57 2.09 -3.30 2.20
C LEU A 57 1.04 -2.17 2.35
N SER A 58 1.41 -1.04 2.95
CA SER A 58 0.51 0.11 3.07
C SER A 58 0.09 0.67 1.70
N ARG A 59 1.00 0.68 0.72
CA ARG A 59 0.67 1.04 -0.67
C ARG A 59 -0.24 0.01 -1.33
N ARG A 60 -0.02 -1.29 -1.07
CA ARG A 60 -0.87 -2.36 -1.58
C ARG A 60 -2.30 -2.24 -1.05
N ALA A 61 -2.46 -1.86 0.22
CA ALA A 61 -3.76 -1.55 0.80
C ALA A 61 -4.47 -0.43 0.00
N ARG A 62 -3.77 0.66 -0.33
CA ARG A 62 -4.33 1.76 -1.15
C ARG A 62 -4.64 1.34 -2.58
N GLU A 63 -3.81 0.49 -3.20
CA GLU A 63 -4.04 -0.04 -4.56
C GLU A 63 -5.27 -0.95 -4.64
N THR A 64 -5.56 -1.72 -3.59
CA THR A 64 -6.59 -2.78 -3.61
C THR A 64 -7.83 -2.44 -2.80
N SER A 65 -7.75 -1.46 -1.91
CA SER A 65 -8.69 -1.25 -0.81
C SER A 65 -8.83 -2.44 0.14
N ASP A 66 -7.88 -3.39 0.15
CA ASP A 66 -7.88 -4.54 1.06
C ASP A 66 -7.17 -4.18 2.38
N VAL A 67 -7.97 -4.04 3.43
CA VAL A 67 -7.53 -3.61 4.76
C VAL A 67 -6.57 -4.59 5.43
N LYS A 68 -6.49 -5.85 4.98
CA LYS A 68 -5.56 -6.83 5.56
C LYS A 68 -4.10 -6.37 5.43
N PHE A 69 -3.78 -5.67 4.33
CA PHE A 69 -2.44 -5.20 4.08
C PHE A 69 -2.02 -4.09 5.07
N TYR A 70 -2.97 -3.33 5.63
CA TYR A 70 -2.66 -2.43 6.74
C TYR A 70 -2.32 -3.16 8.03
N ALA A 71 -3.01 -4.27 8.33
CA ALA A 71 -2.68 -5.10 9.50
C ALA A 71 -1.29 -5.74 9.35
N GLU A 72 -0.99 -6.30 8.17
CA GLU A 72 0.33 -6.86 7.86
C GLU A 72 1.44 -5.80 7.91
N ALA A 73 1.17 -4.57 7.41
CA ALA A 73 2.10 -3.45 7.51
C ALA A 73 2.38 -3.10 8.98
N GLN A 74 1.34 -3.07 9.83
CA GLN A 74 1.49 -2.78 11.25
C GLN A 74 2.38 -3.81 11.96
N ASP A 75 2.15 -5.10 11.71
CA ASP A 75 2.96 -6.17 12.31
C ASP A 75 4.39 -6.21 11.77
N THR A 76 4.57 -5.89 10.49
CA THR A 76 5.90 -5.73 9.89
C THR A 76 6.66 -4.58 10.53
N LEU A 77 5.98 -3.46 10.81
CA LEU A 77 6.59 -2.31 11.44
C LEU A 77 6.98 -2.58 12.90
N LYS A 78 6.21 -3.40 13.63
CA LYS A 78 6.61 -3.88 14.97
C LYS A 78 7.95 -4.61 14.91
N LYS A 79 8.16 -5.48 13.92
CA LYS A 79 9.45 -6.18 13.73
C LYS A 79 10.60 -5.21 13.43
N SER A 80 10.35 -4.15 12.65
CA SER A 80 11.35 -3.10 12.44
C SER A 80 11.79 -2.47 13.77
N PHE A 81 10.83 -2.13 14.64
CA PHE A 81 11.12 -1.53 15.94
C PHE A 81 11.75 -2.52 16.95
N GLU A 82 11.48 -3.81 16.85
CA GLU A 82 12.19 -4.84 17.62
C GLU A 82 13.68 -4.90 17.26
N VAL A 83 14.02 -4.69 15.97
CA VAL A 83 15.40 -4.69 15.49
C VAL A 83 16.09 -3.35 15.78
N SER A 84 15.39 -2.24 15.58
CA SER A 84 15.90 -0.88 15.77
C SER A 84 14.82 0.00 16.40
N PRO A 85 14.78 0.11 17.74
CA PRO A 85 13.84 0.98 18.42
C PRO A 85 13.99 2.45 17.99
N ASP A 86 12.88 3.18 17.93
CA ASP A 86 12.82 4.62 17.66
C ASP A 86 13.46 5.07 16.32
N ASN A 87 13.59 4.15 15.35
CA ASN A 87 14.09 4.48 14.03
C ASN A 87 13.09 5.40 13.30
N PHE A 88 13.60 6.57 12.91
CA PHE A 88 12.78 7.69 12.44
C PHE A 88 11.95 7.36 11.18
N ASP A 89 12.53 6.62 10.24
CA ASP A 89 11.82 6.19 9.02
C ASP A 89 10.65 5.25 9.35
N GLY A 90 10.82 4.36 10.32
CA GLY A 90 9.76 3.48 10.79
C GLY A 90 8.62 4.28 11.41
N GLU A 91 8.92 5.31 12.20
CA GLU A 91 7.89 6.20 12.76
C GLU A 91 7.19 7.04 11.68
N ARG A 92 7.90 7.48 10.63
CA ARG A 92 7.25 8.11 9.47
C ARG A 92 6.27 7.15 8.79
N ILE A 93 6.64 5.87 8.65
CA ILE A 93 5.76 4.84 8.09
C ILE A 93 4.58 4.57 9.02
N LYS A 94 4.76 4.64 10.35
CA LYS A 94 3.65 4.57 11.32
C LYS A 94 2.62 5.67 11.03
N VAL A 95 3.06 6.90 10.81
CA VAL A 95 2.15 8.01 10.47
C VAL A 95 1.44 7.75 9.14
N TRP A 96 2.16 7.33 8.10
CA TRP A 96 1.56 6.95 6.81
C TRP A 96 0.49 5.86 6.94
N LEU A 97 0.75 4.86 7.78
CA LEU A 97 -0.17 3.78 8.07
C LEU A 97 -1.44 4.28 8.77
N LEU A 98 -1.29 5.15 9.78
CA LEU A 98 -2.42 5.76 10.48
C LEU A 98 -3.29 6.59 9.51
N LEU A 99 -2.68 7.39 8.64
CA LEU A 99 -3.38 8.11 7.58
C LEU A 99 -4.13 7.15 6.64
N GLY A 100 -3.48 6.07 6.20
CA GLY A 100 -4.11 5.06 5.34
C GLY A 100 -5.29 4.34 6.00
N LYS A 101 -5.27 4.16 7.32
CA LYS A 101 -6.37 3.60 8.12
C LYS A 101 -7.44 4.62 8.53
N HIS A 102 -7.29 5.87 8.10
CA HIS A 102 -8.13 7.01 8.46
C HIS A 102 -8.13 7.31 9.97
N GLU A 103 -7.05 6.97 10.66
CA GLU A 103 -6.83 7.27 12.09
C GLU A 103 -6.18 8.66 12.25
N PHE A 104 -6.82 9.69 11.69
CA PHE A 104 -6.21 11.01 11.48
C PHE A 104 -5.76 11.72 12.77
N ALA A 105 -6.53 11.59 13.86
CA ALA A 105 -6.15 12.18 15.15
C ALA A 105 -4.84 11.60 15.68
N ALA A 106 -4.67 10.27 15.60
CA ALA A 106 -3.44 9.60 16.00
C ALA A 106 -2.29 9.94 15.04
N ALA A 107 -2.56 9.99 13.72
CA ALA A 107 -1.57 10.39 12.73
C ALA A 107 -1.02 11.80 13.02
N ARG A 108 -1.90 12.77 13.32
CA ARG A 108 -1.50 14.13 13.68
C ARG A 108 -0.64 14.16 14.94
N GLU A 109 -1.02 13.43 15.99
CA GLU A 109 -0.26 13.39 17.23
C GLU A 109 1.17 12.87 17.00
N GLU A 110 1.30 11.78 16.25
CA GLU A 110 2.61 11.20 15.92
C GLU A 110 3.42 12.10 14.98
N ALA A 111 2.80 12.71 13.97
CA ALA A 111 3.45 13.67 13.08
C ALA A 111 3.98 14.90 13.85
N VAL A 112 3.23 15.41 14.84
CA VAL A 112 3.71 16.51 15.70
C VAL A 112 4.94 16.08 16.52
N LYS A 113 4.98 14.86 17.04
CA LYS A 113 6.15 14.33 17.76
C LYS A 113 7.36 14.24 16.83
N LEU A 114 7.17 13.76 15.60
CA LEU A 114 8.22 13.69 14.59
C LEU A 114 8.74 15.08 14.20
N ASN A 115 7.83 16.04 13.98
CA ASN A 115 8.21 17.40 13.59
C ASN A 115 9.08 18.07 14.67
N LYS A 116 8.76 17.84 15.95
CA LYS A 116 9.58 18.34 17.06
C LYS A 116 10.99 17.73 17.08
N ARG A 117 11.15 16.48 16.61
CA ARG A 117 12.43 15.79 16.56
C ARG A 117 13.26 16.20 15.34
N MET A 118 12.61 16.35 14.20
CA MET A 118 13.23 16.69 12.91
C MET A 118 12.42 17.80 12.22
N PRO A 119 12.61 19.07 12.63
CA PRO A 119 11.81 20.19 12.12
C PRO A 119 11.98 20.48 10.63
N ASP A 120 13.02 19.94 9.98
CA ASP A 120 13.31 20.17 8.56
C ASP A 120 12.82 19.02 7.65
N ASP A 121 12.14 18.00 8.20
CA ASP A 121 11.65 16.87 7.40
C ASP A 121 10.36 17.23 6.65
N VAL A 122 10.50 17.44 5.33
CA VAL A 122 9.40 17.81 4.42
C VAL A 122 8.25 16.80 4.42
N MET A 123 8.52 15.51 4.63
CA MET A 123 7.47 14.49 4.61
C MET A 123 6.60 14.55 5.86
N VAL A 124 7.18 14.94 7.00
CA VAL A 124 6.41 15.17 8.24
C VAL A 124 5.44 16.34 8.06
N TYR A 125 5.84 17.41 7.37
CA TYR A 125 4.92 18.49 6.99
C TYR A 125 3.76 17.99 6.12
N GLY A 126 4.04 17.17 5.11
CA GLY A 126 2.99 16.53 4.31
C GLY A 126 2.00 15.70 5.15
N PHE A 127 2.48 15.00 6.18
CA PHE A 127 1.61 14.27 7.10
C PHE A 127 0.77 15.19 7.99
N LEU A 128 1.34 16.30 8.44
CA LEU A 128 0.61 17.31 9.21
C LEU A 128 -0.48 17.96 8.36
N THR A 129 -0.18 18.30 7.10
CA THR A 129 -1.16 18.85 6.16
C THR A 129 -2.31 17.86 5.94
N ASP A 130 -2.01 16.60 5.60
CA ASP A 130 -3.02 15.56 5.35
C ASP A 130 -3.90 15.32 6.60
N ALA A 131 -3.27 15.08 7.76
CA ALA A 131 -4.00 14.82 9.00
C ALA A 131 -4.85 16.02 9.45
N ASN A 132 -4.36 17.26 9.31
CA ASN A 132 -5.13 18.44 9.70
C ASN A 132 -6.29 18.70 8.73
N ALA A 133 -6.09 18.51 7.42
CA ALA A 133 -7.16 18.69 6.43
C ALA A 133 -8.31 17.70 6.66
N GLU A 134 -8.00 16.42 6.90
CA GLU A 134 -9.00 15.37 7.18
C GLU A 134 -9.73 15.56 8.51
N LEU A 135 -9.12 16.28 9.46
CA LEU A 135 -9.76 16.68 10.73
C LEU A 135 -10.55 18.00 10.63
N GLY A 136 -10.52 18.68 9.48
CA GLY A 136 -11.14 20.00 9.29
C GLY A 136 -10.36 21.18 9.89
N ASN A 137 -9.12 20.97 10.31
CA ASN A 137 -8.23 22.00 10.84
C ASN A 137 -7.51 22.74 9.70
N TYR A 138 -8.26 23.38 8.79
CA TYR A 138 -7.70 23.91 7.55
C TYR A 138 -6.59 24.96 7.74
N ASP A 139 -6.73 25.85 8.73
CA ASP A 139 -5.69 26.84 9.05
C ASP A 139 -4.35 26.17 9.44
N GLU A 140 -4.40 25.05 10.15
CA GLU A 140 -3.19 24.31 10.53
C GLU A 140 -2.66 23.45 9.38
N ALA A 141 -3.53 23.01 8.47
CA ALA A 141 -3.11 22.34 7.24
C ALA A 141 -2.35 23.30 6.31
N GLU A 142 -2.84 24.53 6.15
CA GLU A 142 -2.18 25.57 5.34
C GLU A 142 -0.83 25.97 5.93
N LYS A 143 -0.72 26.16 7.25
CA LYS A 143 0.56 26.45 7.91
C LYS A 143 1.61 25.35 7.74
N ALA A 144 1.16 24.11 7.50
CA ALA A 144 2.05 22.96 7.31
C ALA A 144 2.38 22.69 5.83
N ALA A 145 1.73 23.36 4.87
CA ALA A 145 1.90 23.15 3.43
C ALA A 145 3.00 24.05 2.84
#